data_AF-A0A9P6TV91-F1
#
_entry.id   AF-A0A9P6TV91-F1
#
_cell.length_a   1.000
_cell.length_b   1.000
_cell.length_c   1.000
_cell.angle_alpha   90.00
_cell.angle_beta   90.00
_cell.angle_gamma   90.00
#
_symmetry.space_group_name_H-M   'P 1'
#
loop_
_entity.id
_entity.type
_entity.pdbx_description
1 polymer ?
#
loop_
_entity_poly.entity_id
_entity_poly.type
_entity_poly.pdbx_seq_one_letter_code
_entity_poly.pdbx_strand_id
1 'polypeptide(L)'
;MKAGRMLNADPHSKKNANPERSDLLALPSKIPAHITQSSVVLGAVVDRVPTHSGHGVSTLTLTPTPTNTSSPSSLPSSSRRLLSYQPFYLSGAESRRKRLKEKSVGKWARPQDIQERNLDTADAWSAFKSISIGQNQVQVPQAVLPPSSGSGSEVKTEQDILMISDLEVHQFLEALDTANPAATKIGLLASSTPFITGKPVTMFFDGQLVQDGVLGVSLVKEAVCNVENRTSVEYPSMAPLGPAMQITRCRGNIILELDESNATRLLLDRLQATTLTKDKEYFLATGEPRDSDQDQDANIDMTQAKVYKITGGDPSKGNMAVDTVHDLKVGQWVQFIHHDQAQDHGHFDVATRDRNGLLRFTATDPNRTIEEQEQDGQYQEEPVHNVFGGSSENGFIVGQPHSEAWVCVVADSIAKHTL
;
A
#
# COMPACT_ATOMS: atom_id res chain seq x y z
N MET A 1 -62.92 28.53 -12.49
CA MET A 1 -62.19 28.55 -11.21
C MET A 1 -62.07 27.12 -10.70
N LYS A 2 -60.84 26.76 -10.27
CA LYS A 2 -60.36 25.59 -9.48
C LYS A 2 -61.37 24.48 -9.12
N ALA A 3 -61.10 23.22 -9.48
CA ALA A 3 -60.24 22.23 -8.77
C ALA A 3 -60.85 21.76 -7.44
N GLY A 4 -60.83 20.50 -7.04
CA GLY A 4 -60.25 19.27 -7.57
C GLY A 4 -60.88 18.07 -6.84
N ARG A 5 -60.68 16.86 -7.36
CA ARG A 5 -61.15 15.61 -6.74
C ARG A 5 -59.97 14.68 -6.48
N MET A 6 -60.07 14.01 -5.35
CA MET A 6 -59.08 13.21 -4.65
C MET A 6 -59.22 11.70 -4.98
N LEU A 7 -58.16 10.93 -4.67
CA LEU A 7 -58.05 9.46 -4.48
C LEU A 7 -57.77 8.63 -5.75
N ASN A 8 -56.88 7.62 -5.76
CA ASN A 8 -56.18 6.89 -4.69
C ASN A 8 -54.88 6.28 -5.25
N ALA A 9 -53.93 6.00 -4.35
CA ALA A 9 -52.70 5.24 -4.61
C ALA A 9 -52.98 3.74 -4.70
N ASP A 10 -52.23 3.02 -5.56
CA ASP A 10 -51.53 1.77 -5.24
C ASP A 10 -50.64 1.26 -6.41
N PRO A 11 -49.77 0.24 -6.26
CA PRO A 11 -48.32 0.45 -6.34
C PRO A 11 -47.64 -0.52 -7.31
N HIS A 12 -47.15 -0.03 -8.45
CA HIS A 12 -46.19 -0.78 -9.27
C HIS A 12 -45.32 0.18 -10.06
N SER A 13 -44.15 0.51 -9.52
CA SER A 13 -43.04 0.99 -10.34
C SER A 13 -41.81 0.18 -9.97
N LYS A 14 -41.57 -0.88 -10.74
CA LYS A 14 -40.28 -1.54 -10.81
C LYS A 14 -39.28 -0.48 -11.28
N LYS A 15 -38.41 -0.02 -10.37
CA LYS A 15 -37.21 0.74 -10.75
C LYS A 15 -36.39 -0.15 -11.68
N ASN A 16 -36.33 0.22 -12.95
CA ASN A 16 -35.41 -0.35 -13.92
C ASN A 16 -33.98 -0.13 -13.39
N ALA A 17 -33.27 -1.23 -13.14
CA ALA A 17 -31.84 -1.21 -12.92
C ALA A 17 -31.16 -0.78 -14.23
N ASN A 18 -30.27 0.21 -14.13
CA ASN A 18 -29.56 0.82 -15.24
C ASN A 18 -28.61 -0.22 -15.90
N PRO A 19 -28.64 -0.41 -17.25
CA PRO A 19 -27.82 -1.43 -17.93
C PRO A 19 -26.32 -1.10 -18.04
N GLU A 20 -25.86 0.07 -17.56
CA GLU A 20 -24.47 0.52 -17.68
C GLU A 20 -23.48 -0.16 -16.72
N ARG A 21 -23.95 -0.93 -15.71
CA ARG A 21 -23.07 -1.71 -14.83
C ARG A 21 -22.30 -2.84 -15.54
N SER A 22 -22.61 -3.13 -16.81
CA SER A 22 -22.03 -4.21 -17.61
C SER A 22 -20.64 -3.93 -18.18
N ASP A 23 -20.21 -2.67 -18.28
CA ASP A 23 -18.99 -2.34 -19.06
C ASP A 23 -17.67 -2.59 -18.32
N LEU A 24 -17.63 -2.45 -16.99
CA LEU A 24 -16.44 -2.77 -16.17
C LEU A 24 -16.11 -4.27 -16.14
N LEU A 25 -17.13 -5.13 -16.22
CA LEU A 25 -16.94 -6.57 -16.30
C LEU A 25 -16.51 -7.02 -17.72
N ALA A 26 -16.90 -6.26 -18.74
CA ALA A 26 -16.50 -6.49 -20.13
C ALA A 26 -15.11 -5.90 -20.46
N LEU A 27 -14.62 -4.94 -19.67
CA LEU A 27 -13.33 -4.27 -19.85
C LEU A 27 -12.14 -5.22 -20.11
N PRO A 28 -11.89 -6.29 -19.32
CA PRO A 28 -10.82 -7.24 -19.62
C PRO A 28 -10.94 -7.93 -20.98
N SER A 29 -12.15 -8.15 -21.49
CA SER A 29 -12.35 -8.70 -22.83
C SER A 29 -12.16 -7.66 -23.95
N LYS A 30 -12.36 -6.37 -23.63
CA LYS A 30 -12.18 -5.24 -24.56
C LYS A 30 -10.72 -4.75 -24.60
N ILE A 31 -9.96 -4.89 -23.50
CA ILE A 31 -8.55 -4.43 -23.41
C ILE A 31 -7.65 -5.07 -24.49
N PRO A 32 -7.67 -6.41 -24.73
CA PRO A 32 -6.86 -7.02 -25.78
C PRO A 32 -7.20 -6.51 -27.19
N ALA A 33 -8.46 -6.14 -27.45
CA ALA A 33 -8.88 -5.60 -28.74
C ALA A 33 -8.30 -4.19 -29.01
N HIS A 34 -7.98 -3.45 -27.96
CA HIS A 34 -7.36 -2.12 -28.04
C HIS A 34 -5.82 -2.15 -27.96
N ILE A 35 -5.22 -3.30 -27.61
CA ILE A 35 -3.78 -3.43 -27.41
C ILE A 35 -3.25 -4.61 -28.22
N THR A 36 -3.04 -4.36 -29.52
CA THR A 36 -2.69 -5.38 -30.53
C THR A 36 -1.27 -5.97 -30.40
N GLN A 37 -0.47 -5.56 -29.41
CA GLN A 37 0.95 -5.94 -29.29
C GLN A 37 1.41 -6.35 -27.88
N SER A 38 0.49 -6.50 -26.91
CA SER A 38 0.89 -6.87 -25.55
C SER A 38 1.00 -8.36 -25.35
N SER A 39 2.09 -8.78 -24.71
CA SER A 39 2.34 -10.16 -24.31
C SER A 39 1.61 -10.54 -23.02
N VAL A 40 1.50 -9.60 -22.08
CA VAL A 40 0.79 -9.76 -20.81
C VAL A 40 0.19 -8.42 -20.41
N VAL A 41 -1.05 -8.45 -19.93
CA VAL A 41 -1.77 -7.32 -19.34
C VAL A 41 -2.01 -7.62 -17.87
N LEU A 42 -1.63 -6.72 -16.99
CA LEU A 42 -1.96 -6.80 -15.57
C LEU A 42 -2.55 -5.48 -15.07
N GLY A 43 -3.41 -5.51 -14.06
CA GLY A 43 -4.04 -4.28 -13.57
C GLY A 43 -5.05 -4.51 -12.47
N ALA A 44 -5.67 -3.41 -12.04
CA ALA A 44 -6.80 -3.45 -11.10
C ALA A 44 -7.70 -2.24 -11.24
N VAL A 45 -8.93 -2.40 -10.76
CA VAL A 45 -9.79 -1.25 -10.45
C VAL A 45 -9.19 -0.51 -9.27
N VAL A 46 -9.10 0.81 -9.41
CA VAL A 46 -8.50 1.72 -8.45
C VAL A 46 -9.44 2.89 -8.21
N ASP A 47 -9.35 3.53 -7.04
CA ASP A 47 -10.16 4.70 -6.71
C ASP A 47 -9.87 5.86 -7.66
N ARG A 48 -8.58 6.10 -7.90
CA ARG A 48 -8.16 7.10 -8.89
C ARG A 48 -7.03 6.63 -9.79
N VAL A 49 -7.07 7.03 -11.05
CA VAL A 49 -5.96 6.96 -12.01
C VAL A 49 -5.34 8.35 -12.19
N PRO A 50 -4.08 8.45 -12.67
CA PRO A 50 -3.43 9.73 -12.97
C PRO A 50 -4.01 10.38 -14.24
N THR A 51 -5.32 10.65 -14.26
CA THR A 51 -6.05 11.36 -15.32
C THR A 51 -6.85 12.51 -14.71
N HIS A 52 -7.27 13.46 -15.54
CA HIS A 52 -8.11 14.57 -15.10
C HIS A 52 -9.49 14.13 -14.58
N SER A 53 -10.06 13.05 -15.13
CA SER A 53 -11.33 12.49 -14.68
C SER A 53 -11.23 11.72 -13.36
N GLY A 54 -10.01 11.31 -12.98
CA GLY A 54 -9.75 10.57 -11.75
C GLY A 54 -10.23 9.13 -11.80
N HIS A 55 -11.35 8.78 -12.42
CA HIS A 55 -11.91 7.42 -12.39
C HIS A 55 -11.33 6.49 -13.46
N GLY A 56 -11.00 5.24 -13.11
CA GLY A 56 -10.56 4.28 -14.12
C GLY A 56 -9.97 2.98 -13.62
N VAL A 57 -9.38 2.23 -14.57
CA VAL A 57 -8.64 1.00 -14.32
C VAL A 57 -7.16 1.28 -14.55
N SER A 58 -6.32 1.00 -13.56
CA SER A 58 -4.87 1.08 -13.74
C SER A 58 -4.38 -0.22 -14.38
N THR A 59 -3.84 -0.13 -15.59
CA THR A 59 -3.35 -1.29 -16.35
C THR A 59 -1.91 -1.09 -16.78
N LEU A 60 -1.08 -2.10 -16.53
CA LEU A 60 0.28 -2.23 -17.02
C LEU A 60 0.29 -3.26 -18.14
N THR A 61 0.88 -2.87 -19.27
CA THR A 61 1.04 -3.75 -20.42
C THR A 61 2.50 -4.00 -20.73
N LEU A 62 2.86 -5.27 -20.88
CA LEU A 62 4.21 -5.69 -21.22
C LEU A 62 4.27 -5.97 -22.73
N THR A 63 4.98 -5.12 -23.47
CA THR A 63 5.23 -5.31 -24.89
C THR A 63 6.61 -5.93 -25.11
N PRO A 64 6.73 -7.04 -25.86
CA PRO A 64 8.03 -7.58 -26.24
C PRO A 64 8.79 -6.52 -27.02
N THR A 65 10.04 -6.25 -26.64
CA THR A 65 10.90 -5.37 -27.44
C THR A 65 11.13 -6.07 -28.79
N PRO A 66 10.81 -5.46 -29.95
CA PRO A 66 11.09 -6.08 -31.23
C PRO A 66 12.61 -6.24 -31.34
N THR A 67 13.09 -7.48 -31.41
CA THR A 67 14.52 -7.85 -31.37
C THR A 67 15.32 -7.43 -32.60
N ASN A 68 14.75 -6.62 -33.50
CA ASN A 68 15.31 -6.32 -34.82
C ASN A 68 15.24 -4.82 -35.15
N THR A 69 15.99 -3.97 -34.45
CA THR A 69 16.48 -2.71 -35.04
C THR A 69 17.90 -2.42 -34.56
N SER A 70 18.85 -2.81 -35.39
CA SER A 70 20.24 -2.37 -35.33
C SER A 70 20.34 -0.88 -35.60
N SER A 71 20.25 -0.04 -34.56
CA SER A 71 20.80 1.32 -34.57
C SER A 71 20.92 1.86 -33.14
N PRO A 72 22.15 2.06 -32.62
CA PRO A 72 22.37 2.77 -31.37
C PRO A 72 22.39 4.27 -31.67
N SER A 73 21.23 4.92 -31.70
CA SER A 73 21.16 6.38 -31.79
C SER A 73 20.46 6.96 -30.57
N SER A 74 21.28 7.52 -29.68
CA SER A 74 20.94 8.52 -28.66
C SER A 74 19.73 8.20 -27.76
N LEU A 75 19.86 7.18 -26.92
CA LEU A 75 19.16 7.19 -25.64
C LEU A 75 19.98 8.06 -24.66
N PRO A 76 19.35 8.89 -23.81
CA PRO A 76 20.07 9.65 -22.81
C PRO A 76 20.87 8.69 -21.92
N SER A 77 22.12 9.05 -21.62
CA SER A 77 23.11 8.27 -20.86
C SER A 77 22.70 7.92 -19.43
N SER A 78 21.49 8.29 -19.00
CA SER A 78 20.88 8.01 -17.70
C SER A 78 19.83 6.89 -17.73
N SER A 79 19.41 6.38 -18.90
CA SER A 79 18.40 5.32 -18.99
C SER A 79 19.02 3.95 -18.73
N ARG A 80 18.63 3.32 -17.61
CA ARG A 80 19.06 1.97 -17.24
C ARG A 80 18.57 0.96 -18.26
N ARG A 81 19.45 0.04 -18.65
CA ARG A 81 19.09 -1.04 -19.55
C ARG A 81 18.27 -2.08 -18.78
N LEU A 82 16.99 -2.20 -19.11
CA LEU A 82 16.16 -3.33 -18.69
C LEU A 82 16.77 -4.60 -19.31
N LEU A 83 17.16 -5.56 -18.46
CA LEU A 83 17.80 -6.81 -18.86
C LEU A 83 16.76 -7.91 -19.11
N SER A 84 15.78 -8.01 -18.22
CA SER A 84 14.67 -8.95 -18.37
C SER A 84 13.46 -8.52 -17.55
N TYR A 85 12.27 -8.92 -17.96
CA TYR A 85 11.06 -8.83 -17.16
C TYR A 85 10.37 -10.19 -17.07
N GLN A 86 9.77 -10.49 -15.93
CA GLN A 86 9.01 -11.74 -15.73
C GLN A 86 7.69 -11.45 -14.99
N PRO A 87 6.53 -11.62 -15.65
CA PRO A 87 5.24 -11.51 -14.98
C PRO A 87 4.99 -12.71 -14.06
N PHE A 88 4.20 -12.51 -13.02
CA PHE A 88 3.77 -13.57 -12.11
C PHE A 88 2.35 -13.33 -11.61
N TYR A 89 1.69 -14.43 -11.26
CA TYR A 89 0.45 -14.44 -10.51
C TYR A 89 0.52 -15.56 -9.48
N LEU A 90 0.17 -15.24 -8.24
CA LEU A 90 0.03 -16.16 -7.13
C LEU A 90 -1.41 -16.10 -6.66
N SER A 91 -2.22 -17.10 -7.00
CA SER A 91 -3.64 -17.16 -6.62
C SER A 91 -3.82 -17.25 -5.11
N GLY A 92 -4.91 -16.66 -4.58
CA GLY A 92 -5.28 -16.80 -3.18
C GLY A 92 -5.38 -18.25 -2.74
N ALA A 93 -6.00 -19.11 -3.56
CA ALA A 93 -6.20 -20.53 -3.26
C ALA A 93 -4.89 -21.33 -3.16
N GLU A 94 -3.91 -21.02 -4.02
CA GLU A 94 -2.63 -21.73 -4.08
C GLU A 94 -1.64 -21.22 -3.01
N SER A 95 -1.77 -19.95 -2.63
CA SER A 95 -0.81 -19.26 -1.79
C SER A 95 -0.75 -19.72 -0.33
N ARG A 96 -1.76 -20.49 0.15
CA ARG A 96 -1.95 -20.84 1.57
C ARG A 96 -1.86 -19.64 2.54
N ARG A 97 -2.02 -18.42 2.03
CA ARG A 97 -1.92 -17.17 2.80
C ARG A 97 -3.01 -17.15 3.87
N LYS A 98 -2.63 -16.95 5.12
CA LYS A 98 -3.58 -16.70 6.20
C LYS A 98 -3.96 -15.23 6.19
N ARG A 99 -5.24 -14.97 6.48
CA ARG A 99 -5.74 -13.60 6.71
C ARG A 99 -5.17 -13.07 8.02
N LEU A 100 -4.17 -12.19 7.91
CA LEU A 100 -3.43 -11.67 9.07
C LEU A 100 -4.07 -10.38 9.60
N LYS A 101 -4.61 -9.53 8.71
CA LYS A 101 -5.17 -8.23 9.07
C LYS A 101 -6.49 -8.36 9.84
N GLU A 102 -7.34 -9.32 9.47
CA GLU A 102 -8.61 -9.60 10.17
C GLU A 102 -8.44 -10.06 11.64
N LYS A 103 -7.21 -10.38 12.10
CA LYS A 103 -6.92 -10.92 13.44
C LYS A 103 -5.95 -10.06 14.26
N SER A 104 -5.72 -8.81 13.86
CA SER A 104 -4.65 -7.96 14.40
C SER A 104 -4.91 -7.36 15.78
N VAL A 105 -6.15 -7.38 16.28
CA VAL A 105 -6.47 -6.82 17.62
C VAL A 105 -6.25 -7.87 18.70
N GLY A 106 -5.22 -7.66 19.54
CA GLY A 106 -4.95 -8.51 20.70
C GLY A 106 -4.57 -9.94 20.30
N LYS A 107 -3.38 -10.11 19.70
CA LYS A 107 -2.80 -11.39 19.27
C LYS A 107 -2.52 -12.33 20.46
N TRP A 108 -3.56 -12.90 21.06
CA TRP A 108 -3.47 -14.02 21.99
C TRP A 108 -3.45 -15.32 21.18
N ALA A 109 -2.54 -16.24 21.50
CA ALA A 109 -2.55 -17.58 20.93
C ALA A 109 -3.92 -18.23 21.20
N ARG A 110 -4.44 -19.01 20.24
CA ARG A 110 -5.68 -19.75 20.49
C ARG A 110 -5.40 -20.75 21.62
N PRO A 111 -6.36 -21.04 22.51
CA PRO A 111 -6.21 -22.10 23.52
C PRO A 111 -5.74 -23.45 22.93
N GLN A 112 -6.05 -23.69 21.65
CA GLN A 112 -5.60 -24.87 20.90
C GLN A 112 -4.10 -24.84 20.57
N ASP A 113 -3.54 -23.67 20.23
CA ASP A 113 -2.08 -23.48 20.03
C ASP A 113 -1.31 -23.54 21.38
N ILE A 114 -2.04 -23.36 22.48
CA ILE A 114 -1.54 -23.39 23.86
C ILE A 114 -1.51 -24.82 24.43
N GLN A 115 -2.44 -25.70 24.02
CA GLN A 115 -2.51 -27.08 24.50
C GLN A 115 -1.32 -27.96 24.07
N GLU A 116 -0.62 -27.61 22.99
CA GLU A 116 0.57 -28.37 22.53
C GLU A 116 1.87 -28.00 23.26
N ARG A 117 1.85 -27.02 24.16
CA ARG A 117 3.05 -26.58 24.91
C ARG A 117 2.83 -26.80 26.40
N ASN A 118 3.67 -27.62 27.05
CA ASN A 118 3.66 -27.80 28.50
C ASN A 118 3.85 -26.43 29.20
N LEU A 119 2.79 -25.90 29.80
CA LEU A 119 2.72 -24.57 30.41
C LEU A 119 3.31 -24.48 31.82
N ASP A 120 3.81 -25.58 32.39
CA ASP A 120 4.20 -25.64 33.81
C ASP A 120 5.64 -25.19 34.10
N THR A 121 6.42 -24.82 33.09
CA THR A 121 7.78 -24.27 33.28
C THR A 121 7.80 -22.76 33.13
N ALA A 122 8.50 -22.04 34.01
CA ALA A 122 8.74 -20.59 33.89
C ALA A 122 9.32 -20.20 32.50
N ASP A 123 10.02 -21.12 31.85
CA ASP A 123 10.54 -20.99 30.48
C ASP A 123 9.46 -20.98 29.39
N ALA A 124 8.25 -21.51 29.65
CA ALA A 124 7.16 -21.52 28.68
C ALA A 124 6.70 -20.10 28.31
N TRP A 125 6.78 -19.16 29.27
CA TRP A 125 6.48 -17.74 29.05
C TRP A 125 7.53 -17.05 28.17
N SER A 126 8.80 -17.45 28.29
CA SER A 126 9.89 -16.98 27.41
C SER A 126 9.84 -17.61 26.01
N ALA A 127 9.19 -18.77 25.87
CA ALA A 127 8.96 -19.46 24.60
C ALA A 127 7.74 -18.94 23.81
N PHE A 128 7.01 -17.95 24.33
CA PHE A 128 6.00 -17.21 23.55
C PHE A 128 6.67 -16.35 22.48
N LYS A 129 7.02 -16.98 21.36
CA LYS A 129 7.37 -16.25 20.13
C LYS A 129 6.12 -15.56 19.59
N SER A 130 6.28 -14.31 19.17
CA SER A 130 5.22 -13.54 18.54
C SER A 130 4.65 -14.29 17.34
N ILE A 131 3.34 -14.22 17.17
CA ILE A 131 2.60 -14.82 16.03
C ILE A 131 2.76 -13.92 14.78
N SER A 132 3.50 -12.80 14.89
CA SER A 132 3.88 -11.90 13.80
C SER A 132 4.69 -12.60 12.72
N ILE A 133 5.50 -13.59 13.09
CA ILE A 133 6.27 -14.38 12.14
C ILE A 133 5.34 -15.46 11.59
N GLY A 134 4.83 -15.25 10.39
CA GLY A 134 4.18 -16.31 9.66
C GLY A 134 5.15 -17.49 9.61
N GLN A 135 4.72 -18.70 9.99
CA GLN A 135 5.44 -19.88 9.51
C GLN A 135 5.44 -19.73 7.99
N ASN A 136 6.60 -19.44 7.39
CA ASN A 136 6.82 -19.11 5.97
C ASN A 136 6.31 -20.23 5.05
N GLN A 137 4.99 -20.36 4.94
CA GLN A 137 4.29 -21.40 4.19
C GLN A 137 3.90 -20.92 2.79
N VAL A 138 4.04 -19.63 2.53
CA VAL A 138 3.77 -19.03 1.21
C VAL A 138 4.95 -19.31 0.30
N GLN A 139 4.69 -19.99 -0.82
CA GLN A 139 5.70 -20.20 -1.85
C GLN A 139 5.84 -18.95 -2.71
N VAL A 140 7.06 -18.42 -2.74
CA VAL A 140 7.39 -17.24 -3.55
C VAL A 140 7.61 -17.67 -5.01
N PRO A 141 6.96 -17.02 -6.00
CA PRO A 141 7.14 -17.36 -7.41
C PRO A 141 8.60 -17.23 -7.87
N GLN A 142 9.05 -18.10 -8.78
CA GLN A 142 10.41 -18.07 -9.32
C GLN A 142 10.75 -16.72 -9.96
N ALA A 143 9.77 -16.05 -10.57
CA ALA A 143 9.93 -14.76 -11.23
C ALA A 143 10.47 -13.65 -10.30
N VAL A 144 10.17 -13.73 -9.00
CA VAL A 144 10.55 -12.70 -8.01
C VAL A 144 11.73 -13.12 -7.15
N LEU A 145 12.30 -14.30 -7.38
CA LEU A 145 13.55 -14.70 -6.74
C LEU A 145 14.72 -13.90 -7.32
N PRO A 146 15.84 -13.79 -6.58
CA PRO A 146 17.06 -13.19 -7.11
C PRO A 146 17.48 -13.89 -8.40
N PRO A 147 17.94 -13.16 -9.43
CA PRO A 147 18.43 -13.78 -10.65
C PRO A 147 19.57 -14.74 -10.29
N SER A 148 19.44 -16.01 -10.70
CA SER A 148 20.49 -17.01 -10.51
C SER A 148 21.77 -16.47 -11.14
N SER A 149 22.81 -16.23 -10.35
CA SER A 149 24.10 -15.72 -10.81
C SER A 149 24.69 -16.72 -11.81
N GLY A 150 24.38 -16.53 -13.10
CA GLY A 150 24.96 -17.30 -14.18
C GLY A 150 26.46 -17.11 -14.12
N SER A 151 27.19 -18.22 -14.09
CA SER A 151 28.64 -18.28 -14.04
C SER A 151 29.28 -17.34 -15.08
N GLY A 152 29.87 -16.23 -14.64
CA GLY A 152 30.87 -15.47 -15.42
C GLY A 152 30.52 -14.05 -15.87
N SER A 153 29.41 -13.42 -15.46
CA SER A 153 29.14 -12.01 -15.81
C SER A 153 29.30 -11.08 -14.60
N GLU A 154 30.24 -10.14 -14.66
CA GLU A 154 30.55 -9.12 -13.63
C GLU A 154 29.48 -8.02 -13.50
N VAL A 155 28.39 -8.09 -14.26
CA VAL A 155 27.35 -7.05 -14.25
C VAL A 155 26.52 -7.15 -12.98
N LYS A 156 26.68 -6.18 -12.08
CA LYS A 156 25.82 -6.02 -10.91
C LYS A 156 24.39 -5.75 -11.39
N THR A 157 23.42 -6.51 -10.92
CA THR A 157 22.01 -6.36 -11.28
C THR A 157 21.19 -5.85 -10.10
N GLU A 158 20.15 -5.09 -10.40
CA GLU A 158 19.12 -4.70 -9.45
C GLU A 158 17.77 -5.23 -9.91
N GLN A 159 16.84 -5.43 -8.97
CA GLN A 159 15.52 -5.96 -9.23
C GLN A 159 14.45 -5.08 -8.60
N ASP A 160 13.52 -4.60 -9.42
CA ASP A 160 12.31 -3.92 -8.96
C ASP A 160 11.11 -4.85 -9.17
N ILE A 161 10.31 -5.05 -8.13
CA ILE A 161 9.12 -5.89 -8.16
C ILE A 161 7.92 -4.97 -8.05
N LEU A 162 7.19 -4.83 -9.16
CA LEU A 162 5.93 -4.10 -9.21
C LEU A 162 4.78 -5.09 -9.01
N MET A 163 3.90 -4.85 -8.05
CA MET A 163 2.82 -5.78 -7.71
C MET A 163 1.48 -5.10 -7.44
N ILE A 164 0.41 -5.85 -7.64
CA ILE A 164 -0.94 -5.52 -7.19
C ILE A 164 -1.45 -6.71 -6.39
N SER A 165 -2.03 -6.44 -5.24
CA SER A 165 -2.52 -7.49 -4.33
C SER A 165 -3.97 -7.25 -3.94
N ASP A 166 -4.62 -8.35 -3.54
CA ASP A 166 -5.78 -8.30 -2.65
C ASP A 166 -5.42 -7.71 -1.25
N LEU A 167 -6.40 -7.68 -0.36
CA LEU A 167 -6.27 -7.14 1.00
C LEU A 167 -5.28 -7.91 1.91
N GLU A 168 -4.75 -9.06 1.48
CA GLU A 168 -4.00 -10.00 2.32
C GLU A 168 -2.57 -10.24 1.79
N VAL A 169 -1.81 -9.16 1.63
CA VAL A 169 -0.44 -9.21 1.07
C VAL A 169 0.63 -9.61 2.08
N HIS A 170 0.40 -9.43 3.39
CA HIS A 170 1.46 -9.39 4.39
C HIS A 170 2.34 -10.65 4.47
N GLN A 171 1.76 -11.85 4.40
CA GLN A 171 2.56 -13.09 4.40
C GLN A 171 3.41 -13.25 3.14
N PHE A 172 2.91 -12.76 2.00
CA PHE A 172 3.68 -12.75 0.77
C PHE A 172 4.86 -11.78 0.88
N LEU A 173 4.66 -10.60 1.47
CA LEU A 173 5.74 -9.63 1.70
C LEU A 173 6.83 -10.20 2.61
N GLU A 174 6.45 -10.85 3.73
CA GLU A 174 7.40 -11.49 4.65
C GLU A 174 8.24 -12.59 3.95
N ALA A 175 7.56 -13.46 3.19
CA ALA A 175 8.22 -14.51 2.43
C ALA A 175 9.13 -13.92 1.34
N LEU A 176 8.69 -12.82 0.69
CA LEU A 176 9.44 -12.13 -0.34
C LEU A 176 10.66 -11.38 0.22
N ASP A 177 10.56 -10.75 1.38
CA ASP A 177 11.69 -10.09 2.05
C ASP A 177 12.75 -11.12 2.48
N THR A 178 12.31 -12.32 2.89
CA THR A 178 13.21 -13.42 3.20
C THR A 178 13.88 -13.98 1.94
N ALA A 179 13.12 -14.19 0.87
CA ALA A 179 13.61 -14.82 -0.36
C ALA A 179 14.42 -13.86 -1.25
N ASN A 180 14.09 -12.58 -1.24
CA ASN A 180 14.71 -11.54 -2.05
C ASN A 180 14.82 -10.20 -1.29
N PRO A 181 15.72 -10.12 -0.30
CA PRO A 181 15.90 -8.90 0.49
C PRO A 181 16.44 -7.74 -0.34
N ALA A 182 17.21 -8.00 -1.40
CA ALA A 182 17.84 -6.95 -2.21
C ALA A 182 16.88 -6.26 -3.20
N ALA A 183 15.71 -6.83 -3.46
CA ALA A 183 14.76 -6.26 -4.40
C ALA A 183 13.98 -5.08 -3.80
N THR A 184 13.80 -4.03 -4.62
CA THR A 184 12.81 -2.98 -4.36
C THR A 184 11.43 -3.55 -4.61
N LYS A 185 10.49 -3.27 -3.72
CA LYS A 185 9.10 -3.73 -3.80
C LYS A 185 8.22 -2.50 -3.83
N ILE A 186 7.38 -2.39 -4.85
CA ILE A 186 6.40 -1.32 -4.92
C ILE A 186 5.10 -1.85 -5.50
N GLY A 187 3.98 -1.36 -5.02
CA GLY A 187 2.70 -1.84 -5.50
C GLY A 187 1.51 -1.13 -4.91
N LEU A 188 0.34 -1.64 -5.25
CA LEU A 188 -0.94 -1.13 -4.79
C LEU A 188 -1.77 -2.29 -4.22
N LEU A 189 -2.57 -2.02 -3.18
CA LEU A 189 -3.67 -2.91 -2.83
C LEU A 189 -4.86 -2.53 -3.70
N ALA A 190 -5.49 -3.50 -4.36
CA ALA A 190 -6.61 -3.23 -5.24
C ALA A 190 -7.78 -2.59 -4.47
N SER A 191 -8.48 -1.65 -5.10
CA SER A 191 -9.67 -1.02 -4.51
C SER A 191 -10.81 -2.00 -4.36
N SER A 192 -11.65 -1.72 -3.39
CA SER A 192 -12.81 -2.53 -3.03
C SER A 192 -13.90 -2.33 -4.07
N THR A 193 -14.40 -3.41 -4.66
CA THR A 193 -15.40 -3.36 -5.73
C THR A 193 -16.71 -4.13 -5.45
N PRO A 194 -17.18 -4.29 -4.18
CA PRO A 194 -18.34 -5.14 -3.90
C PRO A 194 -19.63 -4.59 -4.52
N PHE A 195 -19.80 -3.27 -4.54
CA PHE A 195 -21.00 -2.62 -5.09
C PHE A 195 -20.97 -2.45 -6.60
N ILE A 196 -19.77 -2.45 -7.19
CA ILE A 196 -19.53 -2.25 -8.62
C ILE A 196 -19.57 -3.59 -9.36
N THR A 197 -18.82 -4.58 -8.86
CA THR A 197 -18.60 -5.86 -9.55
C THR A 197 -19.12 -7.08 -8.79
N GLY A 198 -19.59 -6.90 -7.56
CA GLY A 198 -20.00 -8.02 -6.69
C GLY A 198 -18.81 -8.79 -6.09
N LYS A 199 -17.58 -8.32 -6.27
CA LYS A 199 -16.35 -8.97 -5.79
C LYS A 199 -15.68 -8.11 -4.72
N PRO A 200 -14.90 -8.71 -3.78
CA PRO A 200 -14.18 -7.93 -2.78
C PRO A 200 -13.24 -6.90 -3.42
N VAL A 201 -12.44 -7.34 -4.39
CA VAL A 201 -11.58 -6.52 -5.25
C VAL A 201 -11.64 -7.04 -6.69
N THR A 202 -11.30 -6.19 -7.65
CA THR A 202 -11.24 -6.56 -9.07
C THR A 202 -9.86 -6.28 -9.65
N MET A 203 -9.17 -7.35 -10.01
CA MET A 203 -7.85 -7.36 -10.61
C MET A 203 -7.89 -8.05 -11.98
N PHE A 204 -6.88 -7.79 -12.81
CA PHE A 204 -6.77 -8.34 -14.16
C PHE A 204 -5.40 -8.96 -14.35
N PHE A 205 -5.37 -10.17 -14.90
CA PHE A 205 -4.15 -10.86 -15.29
C PHE A 205 -4.38 -11.63 -16.57
N ASP A 206 -3.64 -11.28 -17.63
CA ASP A 206 -3.65 -11.97 -18.92
C ASP A 206 -5.05 -12.19 -19.51
N GLY A 207 -5.85 -11.11 -19.55
CA GLY A 207 -7.23 -11.14 -20.06
C GLY A 207 -8.26 -11.81 -19.13
N GLN A 208 -7.84 -12.31 -17.96
CA GLN A 208 -8.71 -12.89 -16.96
C GLN A 208 -8.96 -11.93 -15.80
N LEU A 209 -10.17 -11.99 -15.24
CA LEU A 209 -10.56 -11.22 -14.07
C LEU A 209 -10.31 -12.05 -12.82
N VAL A 210 -9.44 -11.55 -11.95
CA VAL A 210 -9.05 -12.18 -10.68
C VAL A 210 -9.55 -11.33 -9.51
N GLN A 211 -9.84 -11.97 -8.37
CA GLN A 211 -10.45 -11.32 -7.19
C GLN A 211 -9.68 -11.60 -5.90
N ASP A 212 -8.63 -12.42 -5.99
CA ASP A 212 -7.71 -12.76 -4.93
C ASP A 212 -6.32 -13.00 -5.53
N GLY A 213 -5.32 -13.01 -4.67
CA GLY A 213 -3.93 -13.25 -5.06
C GLY A 213 -3.03 -12.02 -4.99
N VAL A 214 -1.80 -12.25 -5.41
CA VAL A 214 -0.82 -11.21 -5.75
C VAL A 214 -0.42 -11.41 -7.19
N LEU A 215 -0.49 -10.36 -7.99
CA LEU A 215 -0.01 -10.35 -9.36
C LEU A 215 1.06 -9.28 -9.52
N GLY A 216 1.93 -9.41 -10.52
CA GLY A 216 2.95 -8.40 -10.72
C GLY A 216 3.94 -8.74 -11.82
N VAL A 217 4.98 -7.92 -11.88
CA VAL A 217 6.12 -8.09 -12.76
C VAL A 217 7.42 -7.84 -11.99
N SER A 218 8.37 -8.73 -12.21
CA SER A 218 9.75 -8.60 -11.78
C SER A 218 10.56 -7.97 -12.90
N LEU A 219 11.23 -6.86 -12.62
CA LEU A 219 12.06 -6.10 -13.57
C LEU A 219 13.51 -6.21 -13.13
N VAL A 220 14.34 -6.88 -13.94
CA VAL A 220 15.79 -6.97 -13.71
C VAL A 220 16.48 -5.95 -14.60
N LYS A 221 17.30 -5.11 -14.00
CA LYS A 221 18.01 -4.01 -14.66
C LYS A 221 19.48 -4.04 -14.28
N GLU A 222 20.30 -3.42 -15.10
CA GLU A 222 21.69 -3.16 -14.78
C GLU A 222 21.81 -2.19 -13.59
N ALA A 223 22.61 -2.56 -12.59
CA ALA A 223 22.83 -1.71 -11.42
C ALA A 223 23.72 -0.53 -11.79
N VAL A 224 23.36 0.65 -11.32
CA VAL A 224 24.17 1.85 -11.52
C VAL A 224 24.77 2.26 -10.19
N CYS A 225 26.10 2.37 -10.13
CA CYS A 225 26.78 2.93 -8.97
C CYS A 225 26.26 4.37 -8.75
N ASN A 226 25.82 4.69 -7.53
CA ASN A 226 25.45 6.04 -7.06
C ASN A 226 24.00 6.53 -7.28
N VAL A 227 22.99 5.66 -7.27
CA VAL A 227 21.59 6.14 -7.19
C VAL A 227 21.03 5.86 -5.79
N GLU A 228 21.18 6.84 -4.91
CA GLU A 228 20.52 6.85 -3.60
C GLU A 228 19.02 7.20 -3.79
N ASN A 229 18.16 6.51 -3.05
CA ASN A 229 16.71 6.76 -2.90
C ASN A 229 15.85 6.79 -4.18
N ARG A 230 15.74 5.65 -4.86
CA ARG A 230 14.79 5.44 -5.98
C ARG A 230 13.32 5.40 -5.56
N THR A 231 13.06 5.06 -4.31
CA THR A 231 11.71 4.94 -3.75
C THR A 231 11.57 5.86 -2.55
N SER A 232 10.60 6.76 -2.59
CA SER A 232 10.27 7.67 -1.49
C SER A 232 8.79 7.57 -1.14
N VAL A 233 8.48 7.83 0.13
CA VAL A 233 7.12 8.00 0.63
C VAL A 233 6.98 9.41 1.19
N GLU A 234 5.91 10.07 0.81
CA GLU A 234 5.60 11.44 1.23
C GLU A 234 4.28 11.46 2.00
N TYR A 235 4.23 12.29 3.03
CA TYR A 235 3.07 12.49 3.91
C TYR A 235 2.65 13.97 3.92
N PRO A 236 2.15 14.51 2.79
CA PRO A 236 1.95 15.95 2.62
C PRO A 236 0.91 16.56 3.56
N SER A 237 -0.10 15.77 3.97
CA SER A 237 -1.19 16.23 4.84
C SER A 237 -0.96 15.94 6.33
N MET A 238 0.24 15.52 6.73
CA MET A 238 0.56 15.12 8.09
C MET A 238 1.43 16.15 8.82
N ALA A 239 1.08 16.42 10.07
CA ALA A 239 1.83 17.28 10.98
C ALA A 239 2.19 16.56 12.28
N PRO A 240 3.37 16.84 12.87
CA PRO A 240 3.77 16.27 14.14
C PRO A 240 2.94 16.79 15.31
N LEU A 241 2.67 15.91 16.27
CA LEU A 241 1.94 16.16 17.51
C LEU A 241 2.88 16.00 18.71
N GLY A 242 3.75 16.99 18.90
CA GLY A 242 4.83 16.93 19.91
C GLY A 242 6.11 16.27 19.38
N PRO A 243 7.15 16.14 20.20
CA PRO A 243 8.47 15.66 19.80
C PRO A 243 8.52 14.13 19.61
N ALA A 244 9.60 13.65 19.01
CA ALA A 244 9.91 12.23 18.95
C ALA A 244 10.21 11.68 20.35
N MET A 245 9.81 10.43 20.58
CA MET A 245 9.93 9.71 21.85
C MET A 245 10.41 8.28 21.57
N GLN A 246 11.02 7.63 22.54
CA GLN A 246 11.52 6.27 22.41
C GLN A 246 10.56 5.26 23.04
N ILE A 247 10.34 4.13 22.36
CA ILE A 247 9.63 3.00 22.95
C ILE A 247 10.48 2.41 24.07
N THR A 248 10.02 2.55 25.31
CA THR A 248 10.69 1.97 26.49
C THR A 248 10.09 0.63 26.87
N ARG A 249 8.80 0.41 26.58
CA ARG A 249 8.15 -0.90 26.73
C ARG A 249 7.06 -1.14 25.69
N CYS A 250 7.12 -2.28 25.02
CA CYS A 250 6.10 -2.73 24.07
C CYS A 250 5.92 -4.25 24.12
N ARG A 251 4.84 -4.73 23.51
CA ARG A 251 4.59 -6.14 23.25
C ARG A 251 3.80 -6.30 21.96
N GLY A 252 4.42 -6.91 20.95
CA GLY A 252 3.81 -7.04 19.61
C GLY A 252 3.55 -5.67 19.00
N ASN A 253 2.29 -5.40 18.61
CA ASN A 253 1.84 -4.11 18.09
C ASN A 253 1.28 -3.16 19.18
N ILE A 254 1.49 -3.47 20.46
CA ILE A 254 1.01 -2.67 21.59
C ILE A 254 2.19 -1.97 22.27
N ILE A 255 2.14 -0.65 22.32
CA ILE A 255 3.05 0.20 23.09
C ILE A 255 2.50 0.30 24.51
N LEU A 256 3.34 0.10 25.51
CA LEU A 256 2.98 0.23 26.92
C LEU A 256 3.57 1.52 27.52
N GLU A 257 4.82 1.82 27.18
CA GLU A 257 5.55 2.98 27.71
C GLU A 257 6.38 3.65 26.60
N LEU A 258 6.34 4.98 26.57
CA LEU A 258 7.16 5.88 25.75
C LEU A 258 7.92 6.79 26.71
N ASP A 259 9.25 6.86 26.59
CA ASP A 259 10.12 7.63 27.50
C ASP A 259 9.76 7.42 28.98
N GLU A 260 9.65 6.14 29.38
CA GLU A 260 9.33 5.70 30.74
C GLU A 260 7.95 6.16 31.25
N SER A 261 7.10 6.66 30.35
CA SER A 261 5.80 7.25 30.64
C SER A 261 4.67 6.53 29.93
N ASN A 262 3.45 6.65 30.46
CA ASN A 262 2.26 6.03 29.92
C ASN A 262 1.92 6.58 28.52
N ALA A 263 2.00 5.73 27.49
CA ALA A 263 1.90 6.15 26.10
C ALA A 263 0.55 6.80 25.75
N THR A 264 -0.55 6.25 26.26
CA THR A 264 -1.90 6.79 26.00
C THR A 264 -2.13 8.12 26.70
N ARG A 265 -1.62 8.31 27.92
CA ARG A 265 -1.70 9.59 28.62
C ARG A 265 -0.91 10.66 27.90
N LEU A 266 0.31 10.34 27.45
CA LEU A 266 1.11 11.26 26.64
C LEU A 266 0.35 11.73 25.40
N LEU A 267 -0.28 10.82 24.65
CA LEU A 267 -1.14 11.20 23.53
C LEU A 267 -2.26 12.14 23.96
N LEU A 268 -3.03 11.77 25.00
CA LEU A 268 -4.15 12.59 25.48
C LEU A 268 -3.72 13.97 25.97
N ASP A 269 -2.57 14.09 26.62
CA ASP A 269 -2.03 15.35 27.11
C ASP A 269 -1.68 16.27 25.93
N ARG A 270 -1.07 15.71 24.86
CA ARG A 270 -0.79 16.45 23.62
C ARG A 270 -2.07 16.90 22.93
N LEU A 271 -3.09 16.05 22.91
CA LEU A 271 -4.41 16.36 22.35
C LEU A 271 -5.20 17.39 23.15
N GLN A 272 -4.95 17.53 24.46
CA GLN A 272 -5.56 18.61 25.24
C GLN A 272 -4.84 19.94 25.02
N ALA A 273 -3.54 19.90 24.74
CA ALA A 273 -2.72 21.08 24.47
C ALA A 273 -2.99 21.68 23.08
N THR A 274 -3.36 20.86 22.11
CA THR A 274 -3.83 21.30 20.78
C THR A 274 -5.35 21.34 20.81
N THR A 275 -6.01 22.35 20.23
CA THR A 275 -7.49 22.45 20.18
C THR A 275 -8.15 21.38 19.27
N LEU A 276 -7.47 20.25 19.05
CA LEU A 276 -7.90 19.13 18.24
C LEU A 276 -9.01 18.36 18.96
N THR A 277 -10.10 18.08 18.25
CA THR A 277 -11.20 17.27 18.77
C THR A 277 -10.83 15.78 18.77
N LYS A 278 -11.39 15.02 19.71
CA LYS A 278 -11.20 13.56 19.87
C LYS A 278 -11.70 12.73 18.68
N ASP A 279 -12.45 13.35 17.77
CA ASP A 279 -13.06 12.68 16.62
C ASP A 279 -12.10 12.58 15.42
N LYS A 280 -10.86 13.08 15.57
CA LYS A 280 -9.83 12.98 14.52
C LYS A 280 -9.04 11.69 14.65
N GLU A 281 -8.62 11.16 13.49
CA GLU A 281 -7.71 10.02 13.45
C GLU A 281 -6.29 10.47 13.80
N TYR A 282 -5.59 9.63 14.57
CA TYR A 282 -4.21 9.87 14.98
C TYR A 282 -3.31 8.73 14.51
N PHE A 283 -2.07 9.09 14.22
CA PHE A 283 -1.10 8.19 13.62
C PHE A 283 0.20 8.22 14.41
N LEU A 284 1.01 7.20 14.19
CA LEU A 284 2.32 7.03 14.78
C LEU A 284 3.33 6.92 13.65
N ALA A 285 4.21 7.91 13.53
CA ALA A 285 5.41 7.82 12.71
C ALA A 285 6.49 7.04 13.45
N THR A 286 7.22 6.19 12.73
CA THR A 286 8.39 5.48 13.26
C THR A 286 9.56 5.70 12.31
N GLY A 287 10.72 6.06 12.84
CA GLY A 287 11.91 6.40 12.06
C GLY A 287 12.92 7.11 12.93
N GLU A 288 14.12 7.35 12.39
CA GLU A 288 15.14 8.07 13.14
C GLU A 288 14.77 9.56 13.30
N PRO A 289 15.06 10.16 14.47
CA PRO A 289 14.98 11.59 14.63
C PRO A 289 15.99 12.27 13.68
N ARG A 290 15.63 13.43 13.16
CA ARG A 290 16.59 14.26 12.42
C ARG A 290 17.68 14.71 13.39
N ASP A 291 18.93 14.67 12.93
CA ASP A 291 20.07 15.28 13.62
C ASP A 291 19.85 16.79 13.72
N SER A 292 19.11 17.23 14.74
CA SER A 292 19.11 18.62 15.15
C SER A 292 20.30 18.82 16.07
N ASP A 293 21.39 19.34 15.51
CA ASP A 293 22.41 20.02 16.28
C ASP A 293 21.71 21.07 17.16
N GLN A 294 21.56 20.75 18.45
CA GLN A 294 21.02 21.62 19.49
C GLN A 294 19.53 21.99 19.32
N ASP A 295 18.59 21.13 19.73
CA ASP A 295 17.38 21.55 20.47
C ASP A 295 16.55 20.36 20.98
N GLN A 296 15.80 20.59 22.05
CA GLN A 296 15.07 19.59 22.85
C GLN A 296 13.84 18.96 22.16
N ASP A 297 13.56 19.32 20.90
CA ASP A 297 12.38 18.85 20.15
C ASP A 297 12.79 18.20 18.82
N ALA A 298 13.51 17.08 18.89
CA ALA A 298 13.85 16.30 17.72
C ALA A 298 12.57 15.72 17.07
N ASN A 299 12.40 15.96 15.76
CA ASN A 299 11.30 15.40 14.97
C ASN A 299 11.82 14.23 14.14
N ILE A 300 10.97 13.22 13.92
CA ILE A 300 11.28 12.10 13.02
C ILE A 300 11.43 12.62 11.59
N ASP A 301 12.40 12.08 10.87
CA ASP A 301 12.51 12.33 9.44
C ASP A 301 11.37 11.63 8.67
N MET A 302 10.32 12.39 8.37
CA MET A 302 9.16 11.90 7.64
C MET A 302 9.48 11.35 6.24
N THR A 303 10.66 11.66 5.66
CA THR A 303 11.07 11.12 4.36
C THR A 303 11.49 9.65 4.42
N GLN A 304 11.85 9.16 5.60
CA GLN A 304 12.22 7.76 5.87
C GLN A 304 11.27 7.07 6.84
N ALA A 305 10.29 7.80 7.38
CA ALA A 305 9.36 7.28 8.35
C ALA A 305 8.39 6.25 7.75
N LYS A 306 8.00 5.29 8.57
CA LYS A 306 6.80 4.46 8.36
C LYS A 306 5.70 5.01 9.26
N VAL A 307 4.50 5.19 8.71
CA VAL A 307 3.36 5.74 9.46
C VAL A 307 2.28 4.68 9.61
N TYR A 308 1.81 4.51 10.84
CA TYR A 308 0.77 3.56 11.21
C TYR A 308 -0.40 4.25 11.89
N LYS A 309 -1.60 3.71 11.72
CA LYS A 309 -2.80 4.19 12.41
C LYS A 309 -2.80 3.74 13.87
N ILE A 310 -3.18 4.62 14.79
CA ILE A 310 -3.44 4.25 16.18
C ILE A 310 -4.88 3.71 16.25
N THR A 311 -5.03 2.46 16.70
CA THR A 311 -6.34 1.77 16.70
C THR A 311 -7.09 1.91 18.02
N GLY A 312 -6.39 2.22 19.11
CA GLY A 312 -7.00 2.47 20.41
C GLY A 312 -5.97 2.53 21.53
N GLY A 313 -6.44 2.87 22.72
CA GLY A 313 -5.63 2.81 23.93
C GLY A 313 -6.44 2.96 25.21
N ASP A 314 -5.88 2.52 26.33
CA ASP A 314 -6.48 2.65 27.67
C ASP A 314 -5.61 3.57 28.54
N PRO A 315 -6.06 4.80 28.86
CA PRO A 315 -5.29 5.74 29.68
C PRO A 315 -4.97 5.24 31.09
N SER A 316 -5.76 4.30 31.61
CA SER A 316 -5.60 3.74 32.96
C SER A 316 -4.45 2.74 32.99
N LYS A 317 -4.31 1.95 31.93
CA LYS A 317 -3.32 0.87 31.81
C LYS A 317 -2.11 1.23 30.95
N GLY A 318 -2.20 2.30 30.15
CA GLY A 318 -1.15 2.87 29.31
C GLY A 318 -0.85 2.16 28.00
N ASN A 319 -1.59 1.12 27.71
CA ASN A 319 -1.50 0.36 26.48
C ASN A 319 -2.15 1.11 25.31
N MET A 320 -1.40 1.24 24.23
CA MET A 320 -1.79 1.86 22.98
C MET A 320 -1.51 0.88 21.83
N ALA A 321 -2.53 0.56 21.05
CA ALA A 321 -2.45 -0.41 19.97
C ALA A 321 -2.26 0.29 18.62
N VAL A 322 -1.34 -0.22 17.81
CA VAL A 322 -0.98 0.31 16.50
C VAL A 322 -1.40 -0.68 15.42
N ASP A 323 -1.95 -0.18 14.30
CA ASP A 323 -2.33 -0.99 13.14
C ASP A 323 -1.07 -1.39 12.35
N THR A 324 -0.40 -2.42 12.83
CA THR A 324 0.74 -3.03 12.15
C THR A 324 0.75 -4.53 12.38
N VAL A 325 1.18 -5.26 11.35
CA VAL A 325 1.44 -6.70 11.46
C VAL A 325 2.81 -6.99 12.07
N HIS A 326 3.74 -6.03 11.96
CA HIS A 326 5.11 -6.11 12.44
C HIS A 326 5.18 -5.81 13.94
N ASP A 327 6.11 -6.47 14.63
CA ASP A 327 6.32 -6.20 16.05
C ASP A 327 7.10 -4.90 16.24
N LEU A 328 6.63 -4.09 17.18
CA LEU A 328 7.33 -2.89 17.63
C LEU A 328 8.49 -3.30 18.54
N LYS A 329 9.59 -2.53 18.50
CA LYS A 329 10.81 -2.86 19.24
C LYS A 329 11.08 -1.82 20.33
N VAL A 330 11.54 -2.27 21.49
CA VAL A 330 12.10 -1.39 22.52
C VAL A 330 13.34 -0.70 21.95
N GLY A 331 13.47 0.59 22.21
CA GLY A 331 14.51 1.44 21.68
C GLY A 331 14.16 2.14 20.36
N GLN A 332 13.04 1.78 19.72
CA GLN A 332 12.59 2.41 18.48
C GLN A 332 12.05 3.81 18.73
N TRP A 333 12.43 4.77 17.87
CA TRP A 333 11.91 6.14 17.88
C TRP A 333 10.54 6.22 17.21
N VAL A 334 9.63 6.94 17.86
CA VAL A 334 8.26 7.17 17.40
C VAL A 334 7.81 8.60 17.65
N GLN A 335 6.87 9.08 16.84
CA GLN A 335 6.30 10.42 16.99
C GLN A 335 4.81 10.36 16.68
N PHE A 336 4.00 10.99 17.53
CA PHE A 336 2.59 11.17 17.23
C PHE A 336 2.43 12.17 16.09
N ILE A 337 1.55 11.87 15.14
CA ILE A 337 1.23 12.77 14.04
C ILE A 337 -0.28 12.78 13.81
N HIS A 338 -0.79 13.84 13.16
CA HIS A 338 -2.20 13.97 12.80
C HIS A 338 -2.34 14.63 11.43
N HIS A 339 -3.54 14.52 10.84
CA HIS A 339 -3.86 15.28 9.63
C HIS A 339 -3.95 16.78 9.95
N ASP A 340 -3.15 17.59 9.25
CA ASP A 340 -3.30 19.04 9.27
C ASP A 340 -4.55 19.44 8.45
N GLN A 341 -5.31 20.43 8.91
CA GLN A 341 -6.56 20.77 8.20
C GLN A 341 -6.26 21.51 6.89
N ALA A 342 -6.98 21.07 5.85
CA ALA A 342 -7.10 21.68 4.52
C ALA A 342 -5.97 21.35 3.52
N GLN A 343 -5.96 20.12 3.03
CA GLN A 343 -5.71 19.93 1.60
C GLN A 343 -6.89 19.19 0.97
N ASP A 344 -7.19 19.58 -0.27
CA ASP A 344 -8.23 18.96 -1.08
C ASP A 344 -7.81 17.51 -1.38
N HIS A 345 -8.40 16.58 -0.63
CA HIS A 345 -7.97 15.20 -0.56
C HIS A 345 -7.87 14.56 -1.96
N GLY A 346 -6.64 14.17 -2.31
CA GLY A 346 -6.32 13.41 -3.49
C GLY A 346 -6.25 14.16 -4.82
N HIS A 347 -6.10 15.48 -4.88
CA HIS A 347 -5.77 16.09 -6.17
C HIS A 347 -4.42 15.52 -6.62
N PHE A 348 -4.41 14.75 -7.71
CA PHE A 348 -3.18 14.46 -8.44
C PHE A 348 -2.68 15.82 -8.89
N ASP A 349 -1.71 16.40 -8.18
CA ASP A 349 -1.04 17.56 -8.71
C ASP A 349 -0.21 17.09 -9.91
N VAL A 350 -0.79 17.26 -11.09
CA VAL A 350 -0.21 16.90 -12.39
C VAL A 350 1.04 17.78 -12.67
N ALA A 351 1.32 18.77 -11.83
CA ALA A 351 2.40 19.73 -12.01
C ALA A 351 3.82 19.14 -11.88
N THR A 352 4.03 17.89 -11.45
CA THR A 352 5.36 17.26 -11.54
C THR A 352 5.67 16.85 -12.97
N ARG A 353 6.09 17.82 -13.79
CA ARG A 353 6.50 17.66 -15.19
C ARG A 353 7.86 16.99 -15.41
N ASP A 354 8.54 16.55 -14.36
CA ASP A 354 9.90 16.02 -14.49
C ASP A 354 10.02 14.63 -13.89
N ARG A 355 9.98 13.61 -14.77
CA ARG A 355 10.85 12.41 -14.82
C ARG A 355 10.17 11.31 -15.65
N ASN A 356 10.84 10.85 -16.70
CA ASN A 356 10.43 9.64 -17.42
C ASN A 356 10.45 8.43 -16.48
N GLY A 357 9.39 7.62 -16.49
CA GLY A 357 9.35 6.35 -15.76
C GLY A 357 9.01 6.47 -14.28
N LEU A 358 8.19 7.46 -13.90
CA LEU A 358 7.72 7.61 -12.52
C LEU A 358 6.51 6.70 -12.26
N LEU A 359 6.66 5.77 -11.32
CA LEU A 359 5.55 5.07 -10.69
C LEU A 359 5.05 5.91 -9.52
N ARG A 360 3.74 6.14 -9.43
CA ARG A 360 3.10 6.87 -8.34
C ARG A 360 1.89 6.14 -7.79
N PHE A 361 1.92 5.79 -6.51
CA PHE A 361 0.78 5.20 -5.82
C PHE A 361 0.34 6.11 -4.67
N THR A 362 -0.96 6.22 -4.46
CA THR A 362 -1.52 7.09 -3.40
C THR A 362 -2.51 6.30 -2.56
N ALA A 363 -2.55 6.54 -1.26
CA ALA A 363 -3.60 6.01 -0.40
C ALA A 363 -4.74 7.04 -0.30
N THR A 364 -5.97 6.63 -0.58
CA THR A 364 -7.17 7.48 -0.54
C THR A 364 -7.93 7.31 0.77
N ASP A 365 -8.74 8.31 1.12
CA ASP A 365 -9.65 8.22 2.28
C ASP A 365 -10.75 7.17 1.96
N PRO A 366 -10.95 6.13 2.79
CA PRO A 366 -12.00 5.14 2.60
C PRO A 366 -13.43 5.71 2.62
N ASN A 367 -13.62 6.94 3.11
CA ASN A 367 -14.90 7.63 3.01
C ASN A 367 -15.08 8.31 1.65
N ARG A 368 -14.00 8.64 0.92
CA ARG A 368 -14.04 9.32 -0.38
C ARG A 368 -13.68 8.36 -1.52
N THR A 369 -14.46 7.30 -1.66
CA THR A 369 -14.26 6.27 -2.69
C THR A 369 -14.89 6.67 -4.03
N ILE A 370 -14.76 5.79 -5.03
CA ILE A 370 -15.26 5.93 -6.41
C ILE A 370 -16.71 6.51 -6.50
N GLU A 371 -17.58 6.21 -5.53
CA GLU A 371 -19.01 6.57 -5.58
C GLU A 371 -19.32 8.03 -5.18
N GLU A 372 -18.48 8.70 -4.38
CA GLU A 372 -18.82 10.01 -3.81
C GLU A 372 -18.42 11.21 -4.69
N GLN A 373 -17.77 10.97 -5.83
CA GLN A 373 -17.25 12.04 -6.69
C GLN A 373 -17.77 11.96 -8.13
N GLU A 374 -19.06 12.23 -8.29
CA GLU A 374 -19.62 12.73 -9.55
C GLU A 374 -19.14 14.19 -9.74
N GLN A 375 -18.14 14.42 -10.59
CA GLN A 375 -17.78 15.78 -11.01
C GLN A 375 -18.71 16.28 -12.12
N ASP A 376 -19.39 17.38 -11.85
CA ASP A 376 -19.98 18.27 -12.85
C ASP A 376 -18.85 18.90 -13.70
N GLY A 377 -18.69 18.50 -14.97
CA GLY A 377 -17.88 19.27 -15.91
C GLY A 377 -17.25 18.49 -17.07
N GLN A 378 -17.47 18.99 -18.29
CA GLN A 378 -16.81 18.59 -19.53
C GLN A 378 -15.31 18.94 -19.52
N TYR A 379 -14.47 18.14 -18.86
CA TYR A 379 -13.01 18.24 -19.03
C TYR A 379 -12.54 17.21 -20.05
N GLN A 380 -11.80 17.66 -21.07
CA GLN A 380 -11.15 16.77 -22.01
C GLN A 380 -10.10 15.92 -21.27
N GLU A 381 -10.20 14.61 -21.44
CA GLU A 381 -9.27 13.62 -20.89
C GLU A 381 -7.92 13.69 -21.60
N GLU A 382 -7.03 14.60 -21.21
CA GLU A 382 -5.62 14.47 -21.58
C GLU A 382 -4.92 13.50 -20.60
N PRO A 383 -4.34 12.38 -21.07
CA PRO A 383 -3.60 11.49 -20.21
C PRO A 383 -2.31 12.17 -19.74
N VAL A 384 -2.00 12.04 -18.44
CA VAL A 384 -0.71 12.51 -17.92
C VAL A 384 0.39 11.60 -18.48
N HIS A 385 1.13 12.11 -19.45
CA HIS A 385 2.23 11.37 -20.05
C HIS A 385 3.33 11.10 -19.00
N ASN A 386 3.91 9.90 -19.03
CA ASN A 386 5.09 9.47 -18.24
C ASN A 386 4.87 9.19 -16.74
N VAL A 387 3.63 9.16 -16.25
CA VAL A 387 3.30 8.70 -14.89
C VAL A 387 2.41 7.46 -14.98
N PHE A 388 2.88 6.34 -14.42
CA PHE A 388 2.04 5.18 -14.20
C PHE A 388 1.67 5.10 -12.72
N GLY A 389 0.42 4.75 -12.41
CA GLY A 389 -0.01 4.79 -11.02
C GLY A 389 -1.46 4.48 -10.80
N GLY A 390 -1.84 4.57 -9.53
CA GLY A 390 -3.21 4.46 -9.08
C GLY A 390 -3.33 4.84 -7.61
N SER A 391 -4.54 5.20 -7.21
CA SER A 391 -4.90 5.44 -5.82
C SER A 391 -5.83 4.34 -5.33
N SER A 392 -5.65 3.88 -4.09
CA SER A 392 -6.61 2.98 -3.45
C SER A 392 -6.77 3.32 -1.99
N GLU A 393 -8.00 3.19 -1.50
CA GLU A 393 -8.39 3.29 -0.10
C GLU A 393 -7.76 2.19 0.74
N ASN A 394 -7.39 1.06 0.11
CA ASN A 394 -6.66 -0.01 0.75
C ASN A 394 -5.16 0.29 0.85
N GLY A 395 -4.68 1.32 0.18
CA GLY A 395 -3.30 1.81 0.29
C GLY A 395 -2.33 1.19 -0.71
N PHE A 396 -1.04 1.38 -0.44
CA PHE A 396 0.05 0.96 -1.33
C PHE A 396 1.15 0.19 -0.60
N ILE A 397 1.96 -0.55 -1.36
CA ILE A 397 3.05 -1.40 -0.87
C ILE A 397 4.38 -0.70 -1.14
N VAL A 398 5.27 -0.69 -0.14
CA VAL A 398 6.65 -0.20 -0.29
C VAL A 398 7.60 -1.13 0.45
N GLY A 399 8.71 -1.49 -0.22
CA GLY A 399 9.86 -2.14 0.38
C GLY A 399 11.13 -1.65 -0.30
N GLN A 400 12.06 -1.12 0.50
CA GLN A 400 13.39 -0.75 0.04
C GLN A 400 14.34 -1.96 0.15
N PRO A 401 15.43 -2.00 -0.63
CA PRO A 401 16.44 -3.04 -0.50
C PRO A 401 16.91 -3.18 0.96
N HIS A 402 16.96 -4.42 1.44
CA HIS A 402 17.35 -4.81 2.80
C HIS A 402 16.47 -4.23 3.92
N SER A 403 15.27 -3.73 3.58
CA SER A 403 14.27 -3.26 4.52
C SER A 403 12.99 -4.09 4.39
N GLU A 404 12.29 -4.28 5.50
CA GLU A 404 11.00 -4.96 5.53
C GLU A 404 9.96 -4.15 4.75
N ALA A 405 9.31 -4.80 3.79
CA ALA A 405 8.18 -4.26 3.07
C ALA A 405 6.97 -4.08 3.99
N TRP A 406 6.18 -3.06 3.68
CA TRP A 406 5.05 -2.67 4.49
C TRP A 406 3.96 -2.05 3.61
N VAL A 407 2.77 -1.90 4.18
CA VAL A 407 1.60 -1.32 3.51
C VAL A 407 1.29 0.01 4.17
N CYS A 408 1.19 1.07 3.37
CA CYS A 408 0.74 2.37 3.81
C CYS A 408 -0.74 2.55 3.47
N VAL A 409 -1.57 2.74 4.49
CA VAL A 409 -3.02 2.98 4.36
C VAL A 409 -3.42 4.41 4.76
N VAL A 410 -2.42 5.26 4.97
CA VAL A 410 -2.60 6.61 5.48
C VAL A 410 -3.10 7.50 4.35
N ALA A 411 -4.30 8.07 4.47
CA ALA A 411 -4.88 8.91 3.43
C ALA A 411 -3.92 10.05 3.00
N ASP A 412 -3.94 10.38 1.71
CA ASP A 412 -3.08 11.36 1.03
C ASP A 412 -1.57 11.06 1.05
N SER A 413 -1.14 9.92 1.60
CA SER A 413 0.26 9.50 1.46
C SER A 413 0.56 9.08 0.03
N ILE A 414 1.79 9.35 -0.43
CA ILE A 414 2.21 9.14 -1.81
C ILE A 414 3.50 8.33 -1.83
N ALA A 415 3.51 7.18 -2.51
CA ALA A 415 4.73 6.48 -2.90
C ALA A 415 5.15 6.90 -4.31
N LYS A 416 6.44 7.22 -4.47
CA LYS A 416 7.07 7.50 -5.75
C LYS A 416 8.21 6.54 -5.99
N HIS A 417 8.32 6.00 -7.20
CA HIS A 417 9.45 5.20 -7.62
C HIS A 417 9.88 5.53 -9.04
N THR A 418 11.18 5.68 -9.25
CA THR A 418 11.75 5.90 -10.59
C THR A 418 12.33 4.59 -11.11
N LEU A 419 11.89 4.13 -12.29
CA LEU A 419 12.36 2.91 -12.96
C LEU A 419 13.78 3.01 -13.54
#